data_AF-A0A6G0Y6L3-F1
#
_entry.id   AF-A0A6G0Y6L3-F1
#
_cell.length_a   1.000
_cell.length_b   1.000
_cell.length_c   1.000
_cell.angle_alpha   90.00
_cell.angle_beta   90.00
_cell.angle_gamma   90.00
#
_symmetry.space_group_name_H-M   'P 1'
#
loop_
_entity.id
_entity.type
_entity.pdbx_description
1 polymer ?
#
loop_
_entity_poly.entity_id
_entity_poly.type
_entity_poly.pdbx_seq_one_letter_code
_entity_poly.pdbx_strand_id
1 'polypeptide(L)'
;MSVCFYGEKIKNEKTPVYLGITLYRTLIFKTHLYKVLTKLKTRIGLINKLASTTWGAPTSVLRTSSLALVYSAAEYCAPVLTGSAHTEEIDIQLRRSMRIISDTVLSTNKQWPPFLHITSSY
;
A
#
# COMPACT_ATOMS: atom_id res chain seq x y z
N MET A 1 15.50 26.73 -17.02
CA MET A 1 15.48 27.35 -15.69
C MET A 1 16.18 26.40 -14.72
N SER A 2 17.33 26.78 -14.18
CA SER A 2 18.04 25.97 -13.17
C SER A 2 17.56 26.37 -11.78
N VAL A 3 17.08 25.40 -11.01
CA VAL A 3 16.66 25.60 -9.62
C VAL A 3 17.88 25.39 -8.73
N CYS A 4 18.21 26.36 -7.89
CA CYS A 4 19.29 26.26 -6.90
C CYS A 4 18.68 26.24 -5.49
N PHE A 5 19.18 25.38 -4.61
CA PHE A 5 18.76 25.29 -3.21
C PHE A 5 20.01 25.35 -2.33
N TYR A 6 20.05 26.30 -1.39
CA TYR A 6 21.26 26.63 -0.59
C TYR A 6 22.54 26.83 -1.41
N GLY A 7 22.43 27.38 -2.64
CA GLY A 7 23.58 27.62 -3.51
C GLY A 7 24.01 26.41 -4.35
N GLU A 8 23.45 25.23 -4.11
CA GLU A 8 23.68 24.04 -4.94
C GLU A 8 22.65 23.94 -6.06
N LYS A 9 23.11 23.58 -7.26
CA LYS A 9 22.26 23.41 -8.44
C LYS A 9 21.55 22.06 -8.37
N ILE A 10 20.23 22.07 -8.18
CA ILE A 10 19.45 20.84 -8.13
C ILE A 10 19.33 20.26 -9.55
N LYS A 11 19.69 18.99 -9.69
CA LYS A 11 19.47 18.23 -10.92
C LYS A 11 17.96 18.10 -11.15
N ASN A 12 17.48 18.66 -12.26
CA ASN A 12 16.07 18.55 -12.64
C ASN A 12 15.76 17.13 -13.12
N GLU A 13 15.29 16.29 -12.20
CA GLU A 13 14.79 14.96 -12.49
C GLU A 13 13.28 15.01 -12.70
N LYS A 14 12.78 14.35 -13.77
CA LYS A 14 11.34 14.39 -14.12
C LYS A 14 10.47 13.65 -13.11
N THR A 15 11.03 12.66 -12.41
CA THR A 15 10.32 11.82 -11.44
C THR A 15 11.21 11.57 -10.22
N PRO A 16 11.49 12.60 -9.41
CA PRO A 16 12.39 12.46 -8.27
C PRO A 16 11.77 11.50 -7.25
N VAL A 17 12.62 10.69 -6.61
CA VAL A 17 12.21 9.84 -5.49
C VAL A 17 12.54 10.57 -4.20
N TYR A 18 11.50 10.86 -3.42
CA TYR A 18 11.62 11.51 -2.12
C TYR A 18 11.04 10.59 -1.05
N LEU A 19 11.86 10.24 -0.04
CA LEU A 19 11.48 9.32 1.04
C LEU A 19 10.88 7.99 0.51
N GLY A 20 11.38 7.48 -0.62
CA GLY A 20 10.88 6.26 -1.24
C GLY A 20 9.58 6.40 -2.03
N ILE A 21 9.00 7.61 -2.11
CA ILE A 21 7.85 7.95 -2.95
C ILE A 21 8.34 8.58 -4.24
N THR A 22 7.84 8.10 -5.39
CA THR A 22 8.17 8.70 -6.69
C THR A 22 7.17 9.81 -6.99
N LEU A 23 7.64 11.05 -7.07
CA LEU A 23 6.80 12.21 -7.31
C LEU A 23 6.61 12.42 -8.82
N TYR A 24 5.37 12.69 -9.23
CA TYR A 24 5.02 13.01 -10.62
C TYR A 24 4.50 14.44 -10.70
N ARG A 25 4.86 15.13 -11.79
CA ARG A 25 4.35 16.47 -12.09
C ARG A 25 2.82 16.54 -12.12
N THR A 26 2.18 15.48 -12.63
CA THR A 26 0.71 15.39 -12.74
C THR A 26 0.03 14.72 -11.55
N LEU A 27 0.78 14.30 -10.51
CA LEU A 27 0.26 13.61 -9.32
C LEU A 27 -0.62 12.37 -9.62
N ILE A 28 -0.47 11.76 -10.79
CA ILE A 28 -1.25 10.58 -11.20
C ILE A 28 -0.74 9.29 -10.52
N PHE A 29 0.54 9.25 -10.12
CA PHE A 29 1.20 8.18 -9.35
C PHE A 29 1.11 6.73 -9.87
N LYS A 30 0.53 6.46 -11.06
CA LYS A 30 0.34 5.12 -11.66
C LYS A 30 1.51 4.15 -11.46
N THR A 31 2.71 4.54 -11.89
CA THR A 31 3.91 3.70 -11.82
C THR A 31 4.41 3.50 -10.39
N HIS A 32 4.20 4.47 -9.50
CA HIS A 32 4.47 4.30 -8.07
C HIS A 32 3.47 3.31 -7.44
N LEU A 33 2.18 3.46 -7.74
CA LEU A 33 1.14 2.55 -7.27
C LEU A 33 1.38 1.11 -7.73
N TYR A 34 1.83 0.91 -8.97
CA TYR A 34 2.19 -0.43 -9.46
C TYR A 34 3.36 -1.06 -8.67
N LYS A 35 4.36 -0.25 -8.29
CA LYS A 35 5.46 -0.71 -7.42
C LYS A 35 4.94 -1.09 -6.03
N VAL A 36 4.07 -0.27 -5.44
CA VAL A 36 3.44 -0.56 -4.14
C VAL A 36 2.60 -1.83 -4.23
N LEU A 37 1.77 -1.97 -5.26
CA LEU A 37 0.95 -3.15 -5.53
C LEU A 37 1.80 -4.42 -5.60
N THR A 38 2.92 -4.37 -6.33
CA THR A 38 3.85 -5.50 -6.43
C THR A 38 4.45 -5.85 -5.07
N LYS A 39 4.85 -4.86 -4.27
CA LYS A 39 5.32 -5.06 -2.88
C LYS A 39 4.24 -5.67 -1.99
N LEU A 40 2.97 -5.27 -2.13
CA LEU A 40 1.88 -5.84 -1.35
C LEU A 40 1.63 -7.30 -1.76
N LYS A 41 1.64 -7.61 -3.05
CA LYS A 41 1.47 -8.99 -3.56
C LYS A 41 2.53 -9.94 -3.01
N THR A 42 3.79 -9.54 -2.96
CA THR A 42 4.86 -10.39 -2.40
C THR A 42 4.66 -10.63 -0.91
N ARG A 43 4.30 -9.60 -0.13
CA ARG A 43 4.03 -9.71 1.30
C ARG A 43 2.80 -10.58 1.59
N ILE A 44 1.73 -10.42 0.81
CA ILE A 44 0.55 -11.29 0.89
C ILE A 44 0.91 -12.74 0.57
N GLY A 45 1.81 -12.98 -0.39
CA GLY A 45 2.35 -14.31 -0.67
C GLY A 45 3.04 -14.95 0.53
N LEU A 46 3.77 -14.15 1.34
CA LEU A 46 4.38 -14.63 2.59
C LEU A 46 3.31 -14.99 3.64
N ILE A 47 2.31 -14.12 3.83
CA ILE A 47 1.20 -14.38 4.75
C ILE A 47 0.44 -15.65 4.34
N ASN A 48 0.17 -15.83 3.05
CA ASN A 48 -0.44 -17.05 2.53
C ASN A 48 0.38 -18.29 2.85
N LYS A 49 1.70 -18.24 2.65
CA LYS A 49 2.57 -19.37 2.99
C LYS A 49 2.50 -19.71 4.47
N LEU A 50 2.45 -18.72 5.36
CA LEU A 50 2.30 -18.93 6.80
C LEU A 50 0.94 -19.55 7.16
N ALA A 51 -0.13 -19.11 6.49
CA ALA A 51 -1.47 -19.62 6.70
C ALA A 51 -1.64 -21.06 6.17
N SER A 52 -1.03 -21.40 5.03
CA SER A 52 -1.20 -22.71 4.36
C SER A 52 -0.25 -23.82 4.84
N THR A 53 0.43 -23.66 5.98
CA THR A 53 1.28 -24.74 6.53
C THR A 53 0.46 -25.76 7.34
N THR A 54 0.93 -27.01 7.42
CA THR A 54 0.26 -28.13 8.13
C THR A 54 -0.05 -27.82 9.61
N TRP A 55 0.72 -26.92 10.23
CA TRP A 55 0.52 -26.37 11.57
C TRP A 55 0.36 -24.85 11.51
N GLY A 56 -0.51 -24.39 10.60
CA GLY A 56 -0.73 -22.98 10.25
C GLY A 56 -0.52 -21.98 11.39
N ALA A 57 0.07 -20.83 11.07
CA ALA A 57 0.30 -19.80 12.08
C ALA A 57 -1.03 -19.37 12.73
N PRO A 58 -1.07 -19.14 14.06
CA PRO A 58 -2.30 -18.75 14.73
C PRO A 58 -2.79 -17.39 14.20
N THR A 59 -4.11 -17.17 14.22
CA THR A 59 -4.74 -15.96 13.66
C THR A 59 -4.17 -14.66 14.24
N SER A 60 -3.77 -14.66 15.51
CA SER A 60 -3.12 -13.50 16.15
C SER A 60 -1.78 -13.16 15.48
N VAL A 61 -0.97 -14.16 15.15
CA VAL A 61 0.31 -13.99 14.45
C VAL A 61 0.08 -13.57 13.01
N LEU A 62 -0.89 -14.18 12.31
CA LEU A 62 -1.25 -13.77 10.94
C LEU A 62 -1.73 -12.32 10.91
N ARG A 63 -2.56 -11.91 11.87
CA ARG A 63 -3.05 -10.53 12.00
C ARG A 63 -1.92 -9.53 12.23
N THR A 64 -1.07 -9.79 13.22
CA THR A 64 0.08 -8.91 13.53
C THR A 64 1.06 -8.84 12.35
N SER A 65 1.36 -9.98 11.72
CA SER A 65 2.25 -10.03 10.56
C SER A 65 1.67 -9.28 9.36
N SER A 66 0.36 -9.39 9.13
CA SER A 66 -0.32 -8.68 8.05
C SER A 66 -0.36 -7.18 8.30
N LEU A 67 -0.56 -6.74 9.54
CA LEU A 67 -0.48 -5.32 9.90
C LEU A 67 0.95 -4.78 9.68
N ALA A 68 1.95 -5.50 10.20
CA ALA A 68 3.35 -5.11 10.15
C ALA A 68 3.93 -5.13 8.72
N LEU A 69 3.49 -6.05 7.86
CA LEU A 69 4.01 -6.20 6.51
C LEU A 69 3.11 -5.51 5.48
N VAL A 70 1.81 -5.80 5.44
CA VAL A 70 0.95 -5.33 4.35
C VAL A 70 0.48 -3.90 4.63
N TYR A 71 -0.13 -3.67 5.78
CA TYR A 71 -0.75 -2.38 6.11
C TYR A 71 0.28 -1.27 6.32
N SER A 72 1.40 -1.54 7.00
CA SER A 72 2.46 -0.54 7.19
C SER A 72 2.97 0.08 5.88
N ALA A 73 3.09 -0.71 4.81
CA ALA A 73 3.50 -0.20 3.50
C ALA A 73 2.40 0.57 2.78
N ALA A 74 1.14 0.15 2.93
CA ALA A 74 0.01 0.84 2.34
C ALA A 74 -0.23 2.19 3.04
N GLU A 75 -0.20 2.21 4.37
CA GLU A 75 -0.40 3.39 5.22
C GLU A 75 0.70 4.43 5.01
N TYR A 76 1.96 3.99 4.84
CA TYR A 76 3.05 4.89 4.48
C TYR A 76 2.78 5.67 3.18
N CYS A 77 2.07 5.04 2.23
CA CYS A 77 1.73 5.65 0.95
C CYS A 77 0.36 6.36 0.98
N ALA A 78 -0.35 6.42 2.11
CA ALA A 78 -1.72 6.93 2.20
C ALA A 78 -1.91 8.33 1.57
N PRO A 79 -1.02 9.33 1.77
CA PRO A 79 -1.18 10.65 1.14
C PRO A 79 -1.16 10.60 -0.40
N VAL A 80 -0.42 9.64 -0.97
CA VAL A 80 -0.31 9.42 -2.41
C VAL A 80 -1.56 8.72 -2.95
N LEU A 81 -2.14 7.82 -2.14
CA LEU A 81 -3.38 7.12 -2.46
C LEU A 81 -4.54 8.10 -2.51
N THR A 82 -4.71 8.95 -1.50
CA THR A 82 -5.81 9.93 -1.45
C THR A 82 -5.87 10.84 -2.68
N GLY A 83 -4.73 11.17 -3.28
CA GLY A 83 -4.65 12.00 -4.48
C GLY A 83 -4.74 11.26 -5.81
N SER A 84 -4.85 9.92 -5.82
CA SER A 84 -4.76 9.13 -7.05
C SER A 84 -6.07 8.41 -7.39
N ALA A 85 -6.40 8.36 -8.68
CA ALA A 85 -7.59 7.67 -9.18
C ALA A 85 -7.46 6.13 -9.22
N HIS A 86 -6.30 5.55 -8.89
CA HIS A 86 -6.01 4.11 -9.10
C HIS A 86 -5.78 3.36 -7.79
N THR A 87 -6.41 3.81 -6.71
CA THR A 87 -6.32 3.21 -5.36
C THR A 87 -7.07 1.89 -5.23
N GLU A 88 -8.07 1.65 -6.09
CA GLU A 88 -8.91 0.45 -6.03
C GLU A 88 -8.09 -0.86 -6.10
N GLU A 89 -7.04 -0.88 -6.91
CA GLU A 89 -6.16 -2.05 -7.02
C GLU A 89 -5.44 -2.39 -5.71
N ILE A 90 -5.08 -1.38 -4.94
CA ILE A 90 -4.42 -1.54 -3.63
C ILE A 90 -5.45 -2.03 -2.60
N ASP A 91 -6.65 -1.46 -2.61
CA ASP A 91 -7.76 -1.91 -1.77
C ASP A 91 -8.11 -3.38 -2.00
N ILE A 92 -8.08 -3.85 -3.25
CA ILE A 92 -8.29 -5.26 -3.59
C ILE A 92 -7.23 -6.14 -2.90
N GLN A 93 -5.95 -5.73 -2.90
CA GLN A 93 -4.90 -6.49 -2.21
C GLN A 93 -5.05 -6.44 -0.69
N LEU A 94 -5.41 -5.30 -0.11
CA LEU A 94 -5.67 -5.19 1.33
C LEU A 94 -6.81 -6.11 1.76
N ARG A 95 -7.93 -6.12 1.02
CA ARG A 95 -9.04 -7.05 1.27
C ARG A 95 -8.62 -8.51 1.12
N ARG A 96 -7.78 -8.83 0.13
CA ARG A 96 -7.21 -10.16 -0.04
C ARG A 96 -6.41 -10.59 1.19
N SER A 97 -5.57 -9.69 1.74
CA SER A 97 -4.82 -9.97 2.97
C SER A 97 -5.74 -10.27 4.16
N MET A 98 -6.81 -9.49 4.32
CA MET A 98 -7.79 -9.72 5.39
C MET A 98 -8.48 -11.07 5.26
N ARG A 99 -8.86 -11.48 4.03
CA ARG A 99 -9.47 -12.79 3.79
C ARG A 99 -8.57 -13.96 4.19
N ILE A 100 -7.26 -13.83 4.00
CA ILE A 100 -6.29 -14.86 4.39
C ILE A 100 -6.22 -14.98 5.91
N ILE A 101 -6.33 -13.86 6.63
CA ILE A 101 -6.29 -13.85 8.10
C ILE A 101 -7.58 -14.44 8.67
N SER A 102 -8.74 -14.06 8.12
CA SER A 102 -10.04 -14.48 8.63
C SER A 102 -10.49 -15.85 8.11
N ASP A 103 -9.76 -16.44 7.16
CA ASP A 103 -10.10 -17.67 6.44
C ASP A 103 -11.51 -17.65 5.81
N THR A 104 -12.04 -16.44 5.57
CA THR A 104 -13.41 -16.23 5.09
C THR A 104 -13.48 -16.22 3.57
N VAL A 105 -14.43 -16.97 3.02
CA VAL A 105 -14.72 -17.07 1.58
C VAL A 105 -15.63 -15.93 1.05
N LEU A 106 -16.23 -15.10 1.92
CA LEU A 106 -17.27 -14.13 1.56
C LEU A 106 -16.77 -12.67 1.34
N SER A 107 -17.56 -11.89 0.60
CA SER A 107 -17.26 -10.51 0.18
C SER A 107 -17.09 -9.56 1.36
N THR A 108 -15.90 -8.96 1.46
CA THR A 108 -15.61 -7.89 2.42
C THR A 108 -16.49 -6.68 2.11
N ASN A 109 -17.37 -6.31 3.04
CA ASN A 109 -18.14 -5.06 2.98
C ASN A 109 -17.15 -3.86 2.95
N LYS A 110 -17.35 -2.92 2.02
CA LYS A 110 -16.45 -1.76 1.77
C LYS A 110 -16.20 -0.89 3.02
N GLN A 111 -17.04 -0.99 4.05
CA GLN A 111 -16.91 -0.23 5.30
C GLN A 111 -15.71 -0.62 6.19
N TRP A 112 -15.08 -1.78 5.98
CA TRP A 112 -14.21 -2.41 6.98
C TRP A 112 -12.72 -2.01 7.06
N PRO A 113 -12.07 -1.28 6.12
CA PRO A 113 -10.75 -0.75 6.40
C PRO A 113 -10.90 0.38 7.42
N PRO A 114 -10.41 0.23 8.68
CA PRO A 114 -10.68 1.21 9.74
C PRO A 114 -10.11 2.61 9.48
N PHE A 115 -9.29 2.78 8.43
CA PHE A 115 -8.60 4.05 8.15
C PHE A 115 -8.88 4.66 6.76
N LEU A 116 -9.63 4.00 5.87
CA LEU A 116 -10.08 4.65 4.62
C LEU A 116 -11.30 5.56 4.82
N HIS A 117 -11.87 5.61 6.03
CA HIS A 117 -12.93 6.55 6.37
C HIS A 117 -12.47 8.01 6.47
N ILE A 118 -11.17 8.27 6.61
CA ILE A 118 -10.66 9.66 6.67
C ILE A 118 -10.79 10.37 5.30
N THR A 119 -11.02 9.63 4.21
CA THR A 119 -11.07 10.19 2.85
C THR A 119 -12.47 10.19 2.22
N SER A 120 -13.53 9.82 2.95
CA SER A 120 -14.93 9.88 2.45
C SER A 120 -15.70 11.09 2.99
N SER A 121 -15.01 12.06 3.55
CA SER A 121 -15.60 13.30 4.06
C SER A 121 -14.80 14.52 3.61
N TYR A 122 -14.59 14.65 2.30
CA TYR A 122 -14.35 15.90 1.57
C TYR A 122 -14.75 15.71 0.11
#